data_AF-A0A4R2DVL1-F1
#
_entry.id   AF-A0A4R2DVL1-F1
#
_cell.length_a   1.000
_cell.length_b   1.000
_cell.length_c   1.000
_cell.angle_alpha   90.00
_cell.angle_beta   90.00
_cell.angle_gamma   90.00
#
_symmetry.space_group_name_H-M   'P 1'
#
loop_
_entity.id
_entity.type
_entity.pdbx_description
1 polymer ?
#
loop_
_entity_poly.entity_id
_entity_poly.type
_entity_poly.pdbx_seq_one_letter_code
_entity_poly.pdbx_strand_id
1 'polypeptide(L)'
;MDSSSADLSAAATALLRENGPHTLSELAAALSGRGFGDAARIEAAIELDDALVDPVITELRDGRYVALDAVLDGRVFTHRLTAEEIAANALEMFDVLLPALVLPNQPPISVGVPGFHDEILASRSLTDKPWAQFGVVVLPEDFLASCRAGDLVALTVRHGDVTVRQVSEEPAPGTLGEWVSAMSARAGETDLFIELQLLEALVADPHLARDTCAPVSEQLAGTGFERTGNKLTRTGTEPAASPAEHETAASGWFGKAFGLDAGSARAATRFLALLMSWSLEEDDVEFSLDAYPEEYFEDPETLTPLADPAVARLVQDEALLRLGIEPYEVARAAEQLLRRGPRVTRAAAHWMIGQAELARGDVHEAERRYQLATSENPGFSPALEGLATFASMRGDATAGLLLLERTPTGTQHAMYPFLQHFKPVEHPELGRNDRCWCGSGHKYKVCHLGRSDAPLERRAVWLYAKAGLIIDQPRWQRLFAEVDQANDDVRLVSDVVLFDGGAFDDFVEHWATTLPDDERDLAQRWRGAPLVMGVLDEVRSGEGFTLRDTRNGERTRVMDRTVGNDVSAGATVVVRPLPVGGEWHNYIGVHPVPDGRHEAMRALLDAPELSPQAVGRVLGDSDR
;
A
#
# COMPACT_ATOMS: atom_id res chain seq x y z
N MET A 1 10.93 -1.97 -1.83
CA MET A 1 11.42 -2.13 -3.22
C MET A 1 12.92 -2.39 -3.17
N ASP A 2 13.31 -3.63 -3.40
CA ASP A 2 14.71 -4.10 -3.41
C ASP A 2 15.58 -3.19 -4.31
N SER A 3 16.76 -2.75 -3.88
CA SER A 3 17.70 -2.02 -4.75
C SER A 3 17.99 -2.79 -6.03
N SER A 4 17.88 -4.13 -5.99
CA SER A 4 17.94 -4.96 -7.19
C SER A 4 16.74 -4.76 -8.13
N SER A 5 15.53 -4.57 -7.59
CA SER A 5 14.28 -4.30 -8.33
C SER A 5 14.20 -2.88 -8.86
N ALA A 6 14.70 -1.87 -8.14
CA ALA A 6 14.78 -0.49 -8.65
C ALA A 6 15.82 -0.37 -9.78
N ASP A 7 16.99 -1.01 -9.62
CA ASP A 7 17.99 -1.09 -10.69
C ASP A 7 17.50 -1.93 -11.87
N LEU A 8 16.77 -3.03 -11.61
CA LEU A 8 16.13 -3.85 -12.63
C LEU A 8 15.04 -3.08 -13.38
N SER A 9 14.21 -2.31 -12.67
CA SER A 9 13.16 -1.46 -13.25
C SER A 9 13.79 -0.37 -14.12
N ALA A 10 14.77 0.36 -13.60
CA ALA A 10 15.48 1.39 -14.37
C ALA A 10 16.17 0.79 -15.62
N ALA A 11 16.78 -0.40 -15.49
CA ALA A 11 17.39 -1.10 -16.60
C ALA A 11 16.36 -1.61 -17.62
N ALA A 12 15.20 -2.10 -17.16
CA ALA A 12 14.09 -2.52 -17.99
C ALA A 12 13.50 -1.32 -18.75
N THR A 13 13.24 -0.20 -18.06
CA THR A 13 12.80 1.06 -18.67
C THR A 13 13.79 1.52 -19.73
N ALA A 14 15.09 1.51 -19.44
CA ALA A 14 16.12 1.86 -20.43
C ALA A 14 16.12 0.90 -21.63
N LEU A 15 16.01 -0.41 -21.41
CA LEU A 15 15.93 -1.42 -22.47
C LEU A 15 14.70 -1.23 -23.36
N LEU A 16 13.55 -0.97 -22.76
CA LEU A 16 12.29 -0.75 -23.47
C LEU A 16 12.30 0.57 -24.25
N ARG A 17 12.92 1.63 -23.71
CA ARG A 17 13.17 2.89 -24.44
C ARG A 17 14.11 2.70 -25.64
N GLU A 18 15.17 1.92 -25.47
CA GLU A 18 16.20 1.71 -26.51
C GLU A 18 15.73 0.76 -27.62
N ASN A 19 15.07 -0.33 -27.24
CA ASN A 19 14.81 -1.46 -28.14
C ASN A 19 13.33 -1.66 -28.46
N GLY A 20 12.44 -0.90 -27.82
CA GLY A 20 11.00 -1.00 -27.99
C GLY A 20 10.36 -2.17 -27.23
N PRO A 21 9.15 -2.60 -27.62
CA PRO A 21 8.38 -3.62 -26.92
C PRO A 21 9.09 -4.98 -26.85
N HIS A 22 9.08 -5.63 -25.69
CA HIS A 22 9.65 -6.97 -25.48
C HIS A 22 8.65 -7.86 -24.76
N THR A 23 8.55 -9.14 -25.12
CA THR A 23 7.88 -10.12 -24.25
C THR A 23 8.62 -10.27 -22.93
N LEU A 24 7.96 -10.79 -21.90
CA LEU A 24 8.58 -11.05 -20.60
C LEU A 24 9.90 -11.84 -20.73
N SER A 25 9.88 -12.94 -21.49
CA SER A 25 11.07 -13.79 -21.66
C SER A 25 12.20 -13.07 -22.43
N GLU A 26 11.88 -12.23 -23.42
CA GLU A 26 12.88 -11.43 -24.15
C GLU A 26 13.48 -10.33 -23.25
N LEU A 27 12.66 -9.66 -22.44
CA LEU A 27 13.09 -8.65 -21.50
C LEU A 27 13.99 -9.27 -20.41
N ALA A 28 13.60 -10.40 -19.85
CA ALA A 28 14.39 -11.14 -18.86
C ALA A 28 15.72 -11.62 -19.44
N ALA A 29 15.75 -12.09 -20.68
CA ALA A 29 16.99 -12.45 -21.38
C ALA A 29 17.91 -11.23 -21.61
N ALA A 30 17.35 -10.09 -21.99
CA ALA A 30 18.10 -8.85 -22.19
C ALA A 30 18.70 -8.32 -20.88
N LEU A 31 17.94 -8.34 -19.79
CA LEU A 31 18.38 -7.97 -18.44
C LEU A 31 19.47 -8.94 -17.94
N SER A 32 19.28 -10.24 -18.12
CA SER A 32 20.30 -11.25 -17.80
C SER A 32 21.61 -10.98 -18.56
N GLY A 33 21.52 -10.66 -19.86
CA GLY A 33 22.67 -10.28 -20.68
C GLY A 33 23.41 -9.03 -20.20
N ARG A 34 22.75 -8.15 -19.44
CA ARG A 34 23.36 -6.97 -18.79
C ARG A 34 23.92 -7.26 -17.39
N GLY A 35 23.83 -8.50 -16.91
CA GLY A 35 24.41 -8.93 -15.64
C GLY A 35 23.46 -8.89 -14.44
N PHE A 36 22.15 -8.69 -14.65
CA PHE A 36 21.15 -8.63 -13.57
C PHE A 36 20.78 -10.00 -12.98
N GLY A 37 21.37 -11.09 -13.47
CA GLY A 37 21.19 -12.44 -12.93
C GLY A 37 20.72 -13.44 -13.98
N ASP A 38 20.14 -14.54 -13.51
CA ASP A 38 19.62 -15.61 -14.37
C ASP A 38 18.24 -15.23 -14.95
N ALA A 39 18.05 -15.40 -16.26
CA ALA A 39 16.84 -14.98 -16.95
C ALA A 39 15.56 -15.61 -16.37
N ALA A 40 15.58 -16.91 -16.00
CA ALA A 40 14.41 -17.57 -15.45
C ALA A 40 14.02 -17.04 -14.06
N ARG A 41 15.01 -16.58 -13.27
CA ARG A 41 14.74 -15.91 -11.99
C ARG A 41 14.20 -14.50 -12.18
N ILE A 42 14.70 -13.76 -13.16
CA ILE A 42 14.21 -12.42 -13.48
C ILE A 42 12.76 -12.50 -13.97
N GLU A 43 12.47 -13.43 -14.87
CA GLU A 43 11.11 -13.71 -15.37
C GLU A 43 10.16 -14.04 -14.22
N ALA A 44 10.52 -14.97 -13.34
CA ALA A 44 9.72 -15.29 -12.16
C ALA A 44 9.54 -14.10 -11.19
N ALA A 45 10.55 -13.26 -11.01
CA ALA A 45 10.47 -12.08 -10.15
C ALA A 45 9.51 -11.03 -10.70
N ILE A 46 9.54 -10.79 -12.02
CA ILE A 46 8.60 -9.87 -12.68
C ILE A 46 7.17 -10.44 -12.62
N GLU A 47 6.98 -11.74 -12.80
CA GLU A 47 5.66 -12.38 -12.79
C GLU A 47 5.01 -12.47 -11.40
N LEU A 48 5.79 -12.62 -10.32
CA LEU A 48 5.28 -12.90 -8.97
C LEU A 48 5.28 -11.69 -8.03
N ASP A 49 6.20 -10.75 -8.18
CA ASP A 49 6.47 -9.70 -7.19
C ASP A 49 6.31 -8.27 -7.74
N ASP A 50 5.71 -8.12 -8.94
CA ASP A 50 5.56 -6.83 -9.64
C ASP A 50 6.88 -6.04 -9.69
N ALA A 51 8.00 -6.76 -9.93
CA ALA A 51 9.36 -6.24 -9.75
C ALA A 51 9.73 -5.05 -10.66
N LEU A 52 8.84 -4.73 -11.62
CA LEU A 52 8.87 -3.54 -12.47
C LEU A 52 7.93 -2.48 -11.91
N VAL A 53 8.37 -1.77 -10.87
CA VAL A 53 7.54 -0.79 -10.16
C VAL A 53 7.58 0.61 -10.79
N ASP A 54 8.21 0.74 -11.95
CA ASP A 54 8.29 2.01 -12.68
C ASP A 54 6.93 2.29 -13.36
N PRO A 55 6.20 3.36 -13.00
CA PRO A 55 4.89 3.68 -13.59
C PRO A 55 4.95 3.94 -15.10
N VAL A 56 6.14 4.12 -15.67
CA VAL A 56 6.35 4.24 -17.10
C VAL A 56 6.31 2.89 -17.82
N ILE A 57 6.47 1.77 -17.12
CA ILE A 57 6.39 0.43 -17.74
C ILE A 57 4.93 -0.04 -17.77
N THR A 58 4.49 -0.55 -18.92
CA THR A 58 3.13 -1.10 -19.09
C THR A 58 3.17 -2.41 -19.87
N GLU A 59 2.39 -3.41 -19.45
CA GLU A 59 2.18 -4.65 -20.19
C GLU A 59 0.99 -4.51 -21.18
N LEU A 60 1.23 -4.87 -22.44
CA LEU A 60 0.22 -4.96 -23.50
C LEU A 60 -0.55 -6.28 -23.41
N ARG A 61 -1.72 -6.38 -24.05
CA ARG A 61 -2.56 -7.59 -23.94
C ARG A 61 -1.95 -8.81 -24.62
N ASP A 62 -0.97 -8.61 -25.50
CA ASP A 62 -0.21 -9.68 -26.14
C ASP A 62 1.02 -10.13 -25.34
N GLY A 63 1.17 -9.66 -24.09
CA GLY A 63 2.23 -10.05 -23.15
C GLY A 63 3.57 -9.34 -23.38
N ARG A 64 3.59 -8.29 -24.22
CA ARG A 64 4.76 -7.44 -24.41
C ARG A 64 4.74 -6.26 -23.45
N TYR A 65 5.89 -5.96 -22.85
CA TYR A 65 6.13 -4.80 -22.02
C TYR A 65 6.62 -3.62 -22.88
N VAL A 66 6.21 -2.41 -22.54
CA VAL A 66 6.62 -1.16 -23.20
C VAL A 66 6.97 -0.09 -22.18
N ALA A 67 7.82 0.87 -22.60
CA ALA A 67 7.99 2.13 -21.90
C ALA A 67 7.00 3.15 -22.50
N LEU A 68 6.03 3.58 -21.69
CA LEU A 68 4.91 4.43 -22.08
C LEU A 68 5.39 5.76 -22.69
N ASP A 69 6.34 6.41 -22.05
CA ASP A 69 6.93 7.66 -22.53
C ASP A 69 7.60 7.51 -23.90
N ALA A 70 8.25 6.38 -24.18
CA ALA A 70 8.88 6.10 -25.47
C ALA A 70 7.85 5.85 -26.58
N VAL A 71 6.76 5.13 -26.27
CA VAL A 71 5.65 4.91 -27.22
C VAL A 71 4.97 6.23 -27.58
N LEU A 72 4.80 7.10 -26.57
CA LEU A 72 4.17 8.41 -26.69
C LEU A 72 5.10 9.51 -27.19
N ASP A 73 6.41 9.30 -27.22
CA ASP A 73 7.36 10.33 -27.65
C ASP A 73 7.04 10.84 -29.05
N GLY A 74 6.82 12.15 -29.14
CA GLY A 74 6.44 12.89 -30.34
C GLY A 74 5.03 12.59 -30.87
N ARG A 75 4.12 12.05 -30.03
CA ARG A 75 2.70 11.91 -30.35
C ARG A 75 1.92 13.16 -29.96
N VAL A 76 0.85 13.45 -30.71
CA VAL A 76 -0.03 14.60 -30.54
C VAL A 76 -1.46 14.08 -30.36
N PHE A 77 -2.05 14.37 -29.21
CA PHE A 77 -3.44 14.09 -28.90
C PHE A 77 -4.18 15.41 -28.77
N THR A 78 -5.36 15.50 -29.39
CA THR A 78 -6.16 16.71 -29.37
C THR A 78 -7.47 16.50 -28.63
N HIS A 79 -7.97 17.55 -28.00
CA HIS A 79 -9.26 17.57 -27.35
C HIS A 79 -10.02 18.84 -27.72
N ARG A 80 -11.34 18.71 -27.94
CA ARG A 80 -12.21 19.82 -28.34
C ARG A 80 -12.92 20.40 -27.12
N LEU A 81 -12.66 21.68 -26.86
CA LEU A 81 -13.09 22.36 -25.66
C LEU A 81 -14.61 22.60 -25.64
N THR A 82 -15.22 22.32 -24.50
CA THR A 82 -16.55 22.77 -24.14
C THR A 82 -16.51 24.09 -23.36
N ALA A 83 -17.67 24.75 -23.21
CA ALA A 83 -17.76 25.96 -22.41
C ALA A 83 -17.52 25.70 -20.90
N GLU A 84 -17.86 24.51 -20.41
CA GLU A 84 -17.66 24.14 -19.01
C GLU A 84 -16.19 23.90 -18.68
N GLU A 85 -15.47 23.24 -19.58
CA GLU A 85 -14.02 23.00 -19.48
C GLU A 85 -13.21 24.29 -19.51
N ILE A 86 -13.59 25.24 -20.38
CA ILE A 86 -12.98 26.58 -20.41
C ILE A 86 -13.20 27.31 -19.07
N ALA A 87 -14.40 27.22 -18.49
CA ALA A 87 -14.71 27.87 -17.22
C ALA A 87 -13.96 27.24 -16.02
N ALA A 88 -13.81 25.91 -16.02
CA ALA A 88 -13.05 25.19 -15.00
C ALA A 88 -11.53 25.22 -15.23
N ASN A 89 -11.10 25.59 -16.44
CA ASN A 89 -9.73 25.54 -16.91
C ASN A 89 -9.12 24.14 -16.75
N ALA A 90 -9.89 23.14 -17.19
CA ALA A 90 -9.57 21.72 -17.13
C ALA A 90 -10.13 21.01 -18.37
N LEU A 91 -9.58 19.84 -18.70
CA LEU A 91 -9.95 19.03 -19.86
C LEU A 91 -10.51 17.69 -19.40
N GLU A 92 -11.58 17.21 -20.03
CA GLU A 92 -12.00 15.82 -19.89
C GLU A 92 -10.93 14.87 -20.43
N MET A 93 -10.63 13.80 -19.67
CA MET A 93 -9.40 13.03 -19.88
C MET A 93 -9.43 12.08 -21.10
N PHE A 94 -10.59 11.64 -21.58
CA PHE A 94 -10.68 10.54 -22.56
C PHE A 94 -9.84 10.73 -23.83
N ASP A 95 -9.92 11.89 -24.48
CA ASP A 95 -9.17 12.15 -25.73
C ASP A 95 -7.66 12.28 -25.50
N VAL A 96 -7.26 12.55 -24.26
CA VAL A 96 -5.90 12.88 -23.84
C VAL A 96 -5.40 11.93 -22.77
N LEU A 97 -6.02 10.74 -22.70
CA LEU A 97 -5.79 9.75 -21.66
C LEU A 97 -4.32 9.33 -21.62
N LEU A 98 -3.75 8.96 -22.77
CA LEU A 98 -2.37 8.50 -22.83
C LEU A 98 -1.36 9.57 -22.40
N PRO A 99 -1.42 10.83 -22.89
CA PRO A 99 -0.61 11.91 -22.32
C PRO A 99 -0.83 12.15 -20.82
N ALA A 100 -2.05 11.95 -20.32
CA ALA A 100 -2.34 12.17 -18.90
C ALA A 100 -1.62 11.16 -17.99
N LEU A 101 -1.42 9.93 -18.46
CA LEU A 101 -0.69 8.88 -17.72
C LEU A 101 0.81 9.18 -17.52
N VAL A 102 1.39 10.07 -18.32
CA VAL A 102 2.79 10.50 -18.21
C VAL A 102 2.95 11.90 -17.59
N LEU A 103 1.85 12.55 -17.19
CA LEU A 103 1.92 13.84 -16.52
C LEU A 103 2.48 13.68 -15.10
N PRO A 104 3.36 14.60 -14.64
CA PRO A 104 3.80 14.61 -13.26
C PRO A 104 2.63 14.98 -12.33
N ASN A 105 2.60 14.39 -11.13
CA ASN A 105 1.64 14.74 -10.07
C ASN A 105 1.94 16.12 -9.41
N GLN A 106 2.48 17.10 -10.16
CA GLN A 106 2.89 18.40 -9.64
C GLN A 106 2.59 19.55 -10.62
N PRO A 107 2.29 20.76 -10.11
CA PRO A 107 1.93 21.92 -10.94
C PRO A 107 3.03 22.33 -11.92
N PRO A 108 2.68 23.01 -13.04
CA PRO A 108 1.43 23.76 -13.21
C PRO A 108 0.31 23.04 -13.99
N ILE A 109 0.55 21.82 -14.49
CA ILE A 109 -0.45 20.94 -15.10
C ILE A 109 -0.52 19.68 -14.25
N SER A 110 -1.72 19.25 -13.86
CA SER A 110 -1.92 18.09 -13.00
C SER A 110 -3.10 17.24 -13.46
N VAL A 111 -3.15 15.99 -13.02
CA VAL A 111 -4.31 15.12 -13.24
C VAL A 111 -5.16 15.10 -11.98
N GLY A 112 -6.48 15.21 -12.15
CA GLY A 112 -7.46 15.03 -11.08
C GLY A 112 -8.30 13.80 -11.36
N VAL A 113 -8.37 12.86 -10.42
CA VAL A 113 -9.18 11.63 -10.52
C VAL A 113 -10.09 11.57 -9.29
N PRO A 114 -11.42 11.44 -9.46
CA PRO A 114 -12.35 11.33 -8.33
C PRO A 114 -11.97 10.18 -7.38
N GLY A 115 -12.04 10.43 -6.07
CA GLY A 115 -11.66 9.48 -5.02
C GLY A 115 -10.16 9.43 -4.71
N PHE A 116 -9.30 9.96 -5.58
CA PHE A 116 -7.85 10.05 -5.36
C PHE A 116 -7.36 11.49 -5.18
N HIS A 117 -7.97 12.44 -5.88
CA HIS A 117 -7.50 13.83 -5.98
C HIS A 117 -8.62 14.84 -5.69
N ASP A 118 -9.47 14.56 -4.71
CA ASP A 118 -10.68 15.35 -4.44
C ASP A 118 -10.39 16.81 -4.08
N GLU A 119 -9.26 17.10 -3.42
CA GLU A 119 -8.85 18.47 -3.13
C GLU A 119 -8.60 19.30 -4.40
N ILE A 120 -7.93 18.71 -5.40
CA ILE A 120 -7.66 19.34 -6.69
C ILE A 120 -8.99 19.57 -7.44
N LEU A 121 -9.88 18.58 -7.44
CA LEU A 121 -11.19 18.69 -8.10
C LEU A 121 -12.09 19.73 -7.42
N ALA A 122 -12.12 19.75 -6.09
CA ALA A 122 -12.89 20.72 -5.31
C ALA A 122 -12.40 22.15 -5.55
N SER A 123 -11.08 22.36 -5.64
CA SER A 123 -10.49 23.68 -5.94
C SER A 123 -10.97 24.27 -7.27
N ARG A 124 -11.39 23.40 -8.21
CA ARG A 124 -11.91 23.76 -9.54
C ARG A 124 -13.43 23.59 -9.67
N SER A 125 -14.13 23.29 -8.58
CA SER A 125 -15.59 23.01 -8.59
C SER A 125 -15.99 21.89 -9.56
N LEU A 126 -15.18 20.81 -9.59
CA LEU A 126 -15.33 19.68 -10.51
C LEU A 126 -15.97 18.44 -9.88
N THR A 127 -16.12 18.37 -8.56
CA THR A 127 -16.59 17.18 -7.82
C THR A 127 -17.92 16.62 -8.34
N ASP A 128 -18.88 17.51 -8.66
CA ASP A 128 -20.23 17.11 -9.10
C ASP A 128 -20.42 17.17 -10.62
N LYS A 129 -19.34 17.26 -11.40
CA LYS A 129 -19.43 17.43 -12.86
C LYS A 129 -19.49 16.07 -13.56
N PRO A 130 -20.57 15.74 -14.29
CA PRO A 130 -20.68 14.44 -14.98
C PRO A 130 -19.53 14.17 -15.96
N TRP A 131 -19.02 15.20 -16.63
CA TRP A 131 -17.89 15.06 -17.55
C TRP A 131 -16.54 14.87 -16.86
N ALA A 132 -16.44 15.15 -15.55
CA ALA A 132 -15.21 14.97 -14.77
C ALA A 132 -15.13 13.59 -14.08
N GLN A 133 -16.18 12.76 -14.18
CA GLN A 133 -16.28 11.48 -13.44
C GLN A 133 -15.18 10.47 -13.77
N PHE A 134 -14.58 10.54 -14.95
CA PHE A 134 -13.46 9.67 -15.31
C PHE A 134 -12.10 10.24 -14.90
N GLY A 135 -12.04 11.54 -14.63
CA GLY A 135 -10.81 12.28 -14.41
C GLY A 135 -10.61 13.39 -15.43
N VAL A 136 -9.74 14.33 -15.06
CA VAL A 136 -9.51 15.58 -15.78
C VAL A 136 -8.03 15.93 -15.80
N VAL A 137 -7.61 16.65 -16.84
CA VAL A 137 -6.32 17.36 -16.86
C VAL A 137 -6.57 18.80 -16.43
N VAL A 138 -6.06 19.20 -15.26
CA VAL A 138 -6.17 20.55 -14.73
C VAL A 138 -5.04 21.40 -15.28
N LEU A 139 -5.40 22.55 -15.88
CA LEU A 139 -4.46 23.46 -16.53
C LEU A 139 -4.10 24.66 -15.64
N PRO A 140 -2.99 25.37 -15.91
CA PRO A 140 -2.62 26.58 -15.20
C PRO A 140 -3.70 27.65 -15.38
N GLU A 141 -4.03 28.41 -14.33
CA GLU A 141 -5.07 29.46 -14.40
C GLU A 141 -4.95 30.35 -15.65
N ASP A 142 -6.09 30.74 -16.20
CA ASP A 142 -6.23 31.56 -17.41
C ASP A 142 -5.65 30.95 -18.72
N PHE A 143 -5.14 29.73 -18.72
CA PHE A 143 -4.60 29.09 -19.93
C PHE A 143 -5.63 29.01 -21.07
N LEU A 144 -6.90 28.76 -20.73
CA LEU A 144 -8.00 28.70 -21.70
C LEU A 144 -8.74 30.03 -21.88
N ALA A 145 -8.29 31.14 -21.29
CA ALA A 145 -9.04 32.41 -21.30
C ALA A 145 -9.26 33.01 -22.71
N SER A 146 -8.39 32.70 -23.67
CA SER A 146 -8.53 33.12 -25.08
C SER A 146 -9.36 32.17 -25.95
N CYS A 147 -9.72 30.99 -25.43
CA CYS A 147 -10.44 29.95 -26.15
C CYS A 147 -11.94 30.19 -26.18
N ARG A 148 -12.60 29.55 -27.14
CA ARG A 148 -14.04 29.44 -27.27
C ARG A 148 -14.44 27.97 -27.36
N ALA A 149 -15.68 27.66 -26.97
CA ALA A 149 -16.20 26.32 -27.14
C ALA A 149 -16.10 25.89 -28.62
N GLY A 150 -15.57 24.71 -28.86
CA GLY A 150 -15.23 24.18 -30.18
C GLY A 150 -13.76 24.34 -30.60
N ASP A 151 -12.99 25.21 -29.93
CA ASP A 151 -11.55 25.32 -30.14
C ASP A 151 -10.84 24.04 -29.68
N LEU A 152 -9.66 23.80 -30.23
CA LEU A 152 -8.87 22.60 -29.95
C LEU A 152 -7.64 22.92 -29.10
N VAL A 153 -7.33 22.00 -28.20
CA VAL A 153 -6.05 21.93 -27.49
C VAL A 153 -5.33 20.66 -27.87
N ALA A 154 -4.01 20.72 -27.96
CA ALA A 154 -3.15 19.59 -28.23
C ALA A 154 -2.20 19.34 -27.06
N LEU A 155 -2.14 18.08 -26.63
CA LEU A 155 -1.14 17.57 -25.72
C LEU A 155 -0.10 16.80 -26.53
N THR A 156 1.15 17.21 -26.41
CA THR A 156 2.28 16.56 -27.09
C THR A 156 3.24 16.05 -26.06
N VAL A 157 3.52 14.74 -26.09
CA VAL A 157 4.54 14.12 -25.25
C VAL A 157 5.87 14.19 -25.99
N ARG A 158 6.92 14.68 -25.34
CA ARG A 158 8.29 14.71 -25.88
C ARG A 158 9.29 14.45 -24.77
N HIS A 159 10.11 13.42 -24.93
CA HIS A 159 11.11 13.00 -23.95
C HIS A 159 10.52 12.85 -22.53
N GLY A 160 9.29 12.34 -22.43
CA GLY A 160 8.56 12.20 -21.17
C GLY A 160 7.83 13.46 -20.68
N ASP A 161 8.11 14.64 -21.26
CA ASP A 161 7.41 15.87 -20.91
C ASP A 161 6.14 16.06 -21.73
N VAL A 162 5.06 16.47 -21.09
CA VAL A 162 3.81 16.83 -21.77
C VAL A 162 3.72 18.33 -21.94
N THR A 163 3.52 18.77 -23.18
CA THR A 163 3.27 20.18 -23.51
C THR A 163 1.84 20.36 -23.99
N VAL A 164 1.16 21.38 -23.47
CA VAL A 164 -0.21 21.74 -23.87
C VAL A 164 -0.15 23.00 -24.72
N ARG A 165 -0.82 23.00 -25.87
CA ARG A 165 -0.96 24.20 -26.72
C ARG A 165 -2.35 24.31 -27.31
N GLN A 166 -2.78 25.55 -27.58
CA GLN A 166 -3.96 25.80 -28.40
C GLN A 166 -3.65 25.49 -29.88
N VAL A 167 -4.64 24.96 -30.59
CA VAL A 167 -4.57 24.60 -32.00
C VAL A 167 -5.47 25.54 -32.80
N SER A 168 -4.89 26.24 -33.77
CA SER A 168 -5.62 27.17 -34.64
C SER A 168 -5.99 26.60 -36.01
N GLU A 169 -5.41 25.47 -36.38
CA GLU A 169 -5.64 24.78 -37.65
C GLU A 169 -6.73 23.71 -37.50
N GLU A 170 -7.46 23.43 -38.58
CA GLU A 170 -8.43 22.33 -38.58
C GLU A 170 -7.68 20.99 -38.54
N PRO A 171 -8.04 20.07 -37.64
CA PRO A 171 -7.34 18.82 -37.49
C PRO A 171 -7.58 17.90 -38.69
N ALA A 172 -6.59 17.09 -39.03
CA ALA A 172 -6.78 16.01 -39.99
C ALA A 172 -7.69 14.91 -39.39
N PRO A 173 -8.43 14.11 -40.19
CA PRO A 173 -9.38 13.11 -39.65
C PRO A 173 -8.79 12.07 -38.70
N GLY A 174 -7.49 11.76 -38.76
CA GLY A 174 -6.87 10.69 -37.97
C GLY A 174 -7.34 9.28 -38.33
N THR A 175 -6.64 8.25 -37.83
CA THR A 175 -6.94 6.83 -38.09
C THR A 175 -6.85 5.93 -36.85
N LEU A 176 -6.62 6.49 -35.66
CA LEU A 176 -6.59 5.74 -34.40
C LEU A 176 -7.95 5.10 -34.11
N GLY A 177 -9.05 5.83 -34.32
CA GLY A 177 -10.41 5.30 -34.13
C GLY A 177 -10.71 4.10 -35.03
N GLU A 178 -10.27 4.14 -36.29
CA GLU A 178 -10.41 3.02 -37.22
C GLU A 178 -9.60 1.80 -36.77
N TRP A 179 -8.39 2.03 -36.25
CA TRP A 179 -7.52 0.96 -35.76
C TRP A 179 -8.13 0.24 -34.56
N VAL A 180 -8.59 1.01 -33.56
CA VAL A 180 -9.30 0.49 -32.38
C VAL A 180 -10.50 -0.35 -32.83
N SER A 181 -11.35 0.18 -33.72
CA SER A 181 -12.50 -0.55 -34.25
C SER A 181 -12.13 -1.85 -34.96
N ALA A 182 -11.14 -1.81 -35.85
CA ALA A 182 -10.70 -2.97 -36.63
C ALA A 182 -10.12 -4.07 -35.74
N MET A 183 -9.34 -3.69 -34.73
CA MET A 183 -8.78 -4.63 -33.76
C MET A 183 -9.87 -5.29 -32.93
N SER A 184 -10.80 -4.51 -32.37
CA SER A 184 -11.90 -5.03 -31.56
C SER A 184 -12.80 -5.96 -32.37
N ALA A 185 -13.02 -5.68 -33.65
CA ALA A 185 -13.73 -6.58 -34.56
C ALA A 185 -13.02 -7.94 -34.75
N ARG A 186 -11.67 -7.96 -34.77
CA ARG A 186 -10.89 -9.21 -34.88
C ARG A 186 -10.90 -10.01 -33.58
N ALA A 187 -10.89 -9.35 -32.43
CA ALA A 187 -10.91 -9.96 -31.12
C ALA A 187 -12.32 -10.45 -30.70
N GLY A 188 -13.37 -10.02 -31.42
CA GLY A 188 -14.76 -10.29 -31.02
C GLY A 188 -15.18 -9.48 -29.79
N GLU A 189 -14.46 -8.40 -29.49
CA GLU A 189 -14.70 -7.57 -28.31
C GLU A 189 -15.90 -6.64 -28.53
N THR A 190 -16.72 -6.55 -27.50
CA THR A 190 -17.94 -5.74 -27.44
C THR A 190 -17.80 -4.54 -26.51
N ASP A 191 -16.94 -4.65 -25.49
CA ASP A 191 -16.62 -3.61 -24.51
C ASP A 191 -15.11 -3.40 -24.44
N LEU A 192 -14.66 -2.14 -24.38
CA LEU A 192 -13.24 -1.76 -24.44
C LEU A 192 -12.86 -0.74 -23.36
N PHE A 193 -11.68 -0.95 -22.79
CA PHE A 193 -10.92 0.02 -21.99
C PHE A 193 -9.82 0.63 -22.85
N ILE A 194 -10.14 1.75 -23.49
CA ILE A 194 -9.46 2.26 -24.69
C ILE A 194 -7.93 2.42 -24.56
N GLU A 195 -7.42 2.63 -23.35
CA GLU A 195 -5.99 2.83 -23.06
C GLU A 195 -5.09 1.79 -23.72
N LEU A 196 -5.30 0.51 -23.40
CA LEU A 196 -4.46 -0.58 -23.91
C LEU A 196 -4.61 -0.72 -25.43
N GLN A 197 -5.80 -0.47 -25.97
CA GLN A 197 -6.02 -0.54 -27.41
C GLN A 197 -5.31 0.58 -28.18
N LEU A 198 -5.29 1.79 -27.63
CA LEU A 198 -4.54 2.90 -28.20
C LEU A 198 -3.03 2.62 -28.15
N LEU A 199 -2.52 2.10 -27.03
CA LEU A 199 -1.10 1.75 -26.90
C LEU A 199 -0.68 0.69 -27.92
N GLU A 200 -1.46 -0.38 -28.07
CA GLU A 200 -1.21 -1.40 -29.08
C GLU A 200 -1.23 -0.84 -30.50
N ALA A 201 -2.13 0.11 -30.79
CA ALA A 201 -2.17 0.79 -32.09
C ALA A 201 -0.87 1.54 -32.38
N LEU A 202 -0.41 2.34 -31.42
CA LEU A 202 0.81 3.15 -31.55
C LEU A 202 2.07 2.30 -31.65
N VAL A 203 2.08 1.15 -30.97
CA VAL A 203 3.15 0.16 -31.07
C VAL A 203 3.15 -0.54 -32.42
N ALA A 204 1.97 -0.87 -32.95
CA ALA A 204 1.83 -1.54 -34.24
C ALA A 204 2.16 -0.62 -35.42
N ASP A 205 1.82 0.67 -35.34
CA ASP A 205 2.15 1.66 -36.36
C ASP A 205 2.81 2.91 -35.74
N PRO A 206 4.15 3.00 -35.83
CA PRO A 206 4.91 4.13 -35.31
C PRO A 206 4.62 5.49 -35.97
N HIS A 207 3.75 5.59 -36.99
CA HIS A 207 3.36 6.85 -37.62
C HIS A 207 2.02 7.42 -37.11
N LEU A 208 1.23 6.66 -36.35
CA LEU A 208 -0.05 7.12 -35.83
C LEU A 208 0.08 8.30 -34.85
N ALA A 209 -0.85 9.25 -34.90
CA ALA A 209 -0.88 10.43 -34.03
C ALA A 209 0.43 11.24 -33.98
N ARG A 210 1.18 11.32 -35.07
CA ARG A 210 2.36 12.22 -35.19
C ARG A 210 1.99 13.65 -35.56
N ASP A 211 0.85 13.82 -36.23
CA ASP A 211 0.31 15.10 -36.67
C ASP A 211 -0.93 15.48 -35.85
N THR A 212 -1.34 16.75 -35.94
CA THR A 212 -2.60 17.24 -35.35
C THR A 212 -3.79 16.58 -36.05
N CYS A 213 -4.29 15.49 -35.48
CA CYS A 213 -5.49 14.78 -35.94
C CYS A 213 -6.72 15.18 -35.11
N ALA A 214 -7.90 14.72 -35.50
CA ALA A 214 -9.13 14.96 -34.76
C ALA A 214 -9.07 14.23 -33.40
N PRO A 215 -9.77 14.73 -32.36
CA PRO A 215 -9.86 14.03 -31.08
C PRO A 215 -10.28 12.56 -31.23
N VAL A 216 -9.76 11.69 -30.37
CA VAL A 216 -9.98 10.23 -30.47
C VAL A 216 -11.48 9.90 -30.44
N SER A 217 -12.25 10.58 -29.60
CA SER A 217 -13.71 10.49 -29.54
C SER A 217 -14.39 10.83 -30.87
N GLU A 218 -13.90 11.83 -31.61
CA GLU A 218 -14.38 12.18 -32.94
C GLU A 218 -13.97 11.14 -33.99
N GLN A 219 -12.77 10.58 -33.90
CA GLN A 219 -12.33 9.51 -34.80
C GLN A 219 -13.15 8.23 -34.62
N LEU A 220 -13.63 7.97 -33.40
CA LEU A 220 -14.49 6.84 -33.08
C LEU A 220 -15.95 7.07 -33.46
N ALA A 221 -16.36 8.32 -33.67
CA ALA A 221 -17.72 8.64 -34.05
C ALA A 221 -18.09 7.95 -35.38
N GLY A 222 -19.10 7.09 -35.36
CA GLY A 222 -19.55 6.34 -36.54
C GLY A 222 -18.77 5.06 -36.85
N THR A 223 -17.80 4.68 -36.02
CA THR A 223 -17.11 3.36 -36.10
C THR A 223 -17.93 2.20 -35.53
N GLY A 224 -19.13 2.48 -35.02
CA GLY A 224 -19.98 1.48 -34.38
C GLY A 224 -19.62 1.24 -32.92
N PHE A 225 -19.10 2.26 -32.22
CA PHE A 225 -18.94 2.29 -30.76
C PHE A 225 -19.69 3.48 -30.17
N GLU A 226 -20.32 3.27 -29.03
CA GLU A 226 -20.93 4.27 -28.16
C GLU A 226 -20.08 4.42 -26.90
N ARG A 227 -19.89 5.67 -26.47
CA ARG A 227 -19.04 6.02 -25.32
C ARG A 227 -19.89 6.28 -24.09
N THR A 228 -19.55 5.65 -22.96
CA THR A 228 -20.09 5.96 -21.63
C THR A 228 -18.93 6.15 -20.65
N GLY A 229 -18.65 7.39 -20.23
CA GLY A 229 -17.46 7.69 -19.44
C GLY A 229 -16.17 7.36 -20.20
N ASN A 230 -15.38 6.43 -19.67
CA ASN A 230 -14.16 5.89 -20.32
C ASN A 230 -14.36 4.61 -21.12
N LYS A 231 -15.57 4.05 -21.07
CA LYS A 231 -15.88 2.79 -21.70
C LYS A 231 -16.41 3.02 -23.12
N LEU A 232 -15.95 2.18 -24.06
CA LEU A 232 -16.53 2.07 -25.39
C LEU A 232 -17.27 0.75 -25.52
N THR A 233 -18.51 0.82 -25.96
CA THR A 233 -19.37 -0.35 -26.18
C THR A 233 -19.84 -0.36 -27.64
N ARG A 234 -19.79 -1.51 -28.31
CA ARG A 234 -20.21 -1.60 -29.71
C ARG A 234 -21.69 -1.20 -29.89
N THR A 235 -22.00 -0.45 -30.93
CA THR A 235 -23.37 0.02 -31.24
C THR A 235 -24.27 -1.15 -31.60
N GLY A 236 -25.46 -1.21 -31.00
CA GLY A 236 -26.45 -2.26 -31.27
C GLY A 236 -26.15 -3.61 -30.63
N THR A 237 -25.02 -3.76 -29.95
CA THR A 237 -24.94 -4.68 -28.81
C THR A 237 -25.68 -4.02 -27.65
N GLU A 238 -26.60 -4.74 -27.00
CA GLU A 238 -26.90 -4.40 -25.61
C GLU A 238 -25.57 -4.34 -24.86
N PRO A 239 -25.33 -3.37 -23.97
CA PRO A 239 -24.07 -3.26 -23.24
C PRO A 239 -23.64 -4.64 -22.76
N ALA A 240 -22.59 -5.18 -23.37
CA ALA A 240 -22.23 -6.58 -23.22
C ALA A 240 -21.29 -6.68 -22.04
N ALA A 241 -21.90 -6.56 -20.87
CA ALA A 241 -21.85 -7.66 -19.95
C ALA A 241 -23.02 -7.51 -18.99
N SER A 242 -23.92 -8.51 -18.98
CA SER A 242 -24.59 -8.82 -17.71
C SER A 242 -23.51 -8.84 -16.60
N PRO A 243 -23.79 -8.44 -15.36
CA PRO A 243 -22.81 -8.47 -14.27
C PRO A 243 -21.89 -9.70 -14.24
N ALA A 244 -22.39 -10.86 -14.70
CA ALA A 244 -21.66 -12.12 -14.86
C ALA A 244 -20.45 -12.12 -15.83
N GLU A 245 -20.46 -11.33 -16.91
CA GLU A 245 -19.35 -11.30 -17.88
C GLU A 245 -18.20 -10.40 -17.39
N HIS A 246 -18.48 -9.26 -16.74
CA HIS A 246 -17.48 -8.46 -16.02
C HIS A 246 -16.85 -9.25 -14.86
N GLU A 247 -17.68 -9.96 -14.09
CA GLU A 247 -17.22 -10.83 -13.00
C GLU A 247 -16.26 -11.91 -13.52
N THR A 248 -16.53 -12.47 -14.70
CA THR A 248 -15.68 -13.51 -15.31
C THR A 248 -14.32 -12.96 -15.76
N ALA A 249 -14.27 -11.78 -16.37
CA ALA A 249 -13.01 -11.16 -16.78
C ALA A 249 -12.17 -10.73 -15.56
N ALA A 250 -12.79 -10.06 -14.59
CA ALA A 250 -12.11 -9.59 -13.39
C ALA A 250 -11.56 -10.76 -12.54
N SER A 251 -12.35 -11.83 -12.36
CA SER A 251 -11.89 -13.04 -11.67
C SER A 251 -10.82 -13.80 -12.43
N GLY A 252 -10.84 -13.78 -13.77
CA GLY A 252 -9.79 -14.37 -14.61
C GLY A 252 -8.44 -13.67 -14.45
N TRP A 253 -8.42 -12.34 -14.36
CA TRP A 253 -7.21 -11.57 -14.06
C TRP A 253 -6.75 -11.79 -12.62
N PHE A 254 -7.66 -11.63 -11.65
CA PHE A 254 -7.36 -11.76 -10.23
C PHE A 254 -6.80 -13.15 -9.88
N GLY A 255 -7.34 -14.20 -10.51
CA GLY A 255 -6.84 -15.56 -10.35
C GLY A 255 -5.40 -15.75 -10.83
N LYS A 256 -5.01 -15.09 -11.93
CA LYS A 256 -3.63 -15.15 -12.44
C LYS A 256 -2.68 -14.36 -11.55
N ALA A 257 -3.04 -13.13 -11.20
CA ALA A 257 -2.21 -12.23 -10.40
C ALA A 257 -1.83 -12.84 -9.03
N PHE A 258 -2.77 -13.57 -8.40
CA PHE A 258 -2.59 -14.10 -7.05
C PHE A 258 -2.50 -15.63 -6.97
N GLY A 259 -2.39 -16.31 -8.11
CA GLY A 259 -2.27 -17.78 -8.17
C GLY A 259 -3.47 -18.53 -7.59
N LEU A 260 -4.69 -17.98 -7.70
CA LEU A 260 -5.91 -18.57 -7.16
C LEU A 260 -6.60 -19.50 -8.17
N ASP A 261 -7.30 -20.52 -7.65
CA ASP A 261 -8.25 -21.27 -8.49
C ASP A 261 -9.45 -20.39 -8.88
N ALA A 262 -10.16 -20.79 -9.94
CA ALA A 262 -11.26 -20.01 -10.51
C ALA A 262 -12.42 -19.77 -9.53
N GLY A 263 -12.64 -20.66 -8.56
CA GLY A 263 -13.66 -20.48 -7.53
C GLY A 263 -13.24 -19.41 -6.52
N SER A 264 -12.02 -19.51 -6.01
CA SER A 264 -11.44 -18.53 -5.09
C SER A 264 -11.33 -17.14 -5.69
N ALA A 265 -10.87 -17.03 -6.95
CA ALA A 265 -10.77 -15.75 -7.64
C ALA A 265 -12.15 -15.09 -7.86
N ARG A 266 -13.16 -15.90 -8.19
CA ARG A 266 -14.55 -15.42 -8.34
C ARG A 266 -15.11 -14.92 -7.01
N ALA A 267 -14.96 -15.69 -5.94
CA ALA A 267 -15.43 -15.30 -4.61
C ALA A 267 -14.78 -13.99 -4.13
N ALA A 268 -13.46 -13.88 -4.31
CA ALA A 268 -12.69 -12.68 -3.98
C ALA A 268 -13.16 -11.46 -4.77
N THR A 269 -13.22 -11.58 -6.10
CA THR A 269 -13.65 -10.50 -7.00
C THR A 269 -15.09 -10.07 -6.72
N ARG A 270 -16.00 -11.03 -6.44
CA ARG A 270 -17.39 -10.75 -6.11
C ARG A 270 -17.52 -9.96 -4.81
N PHE A 271 -16.73 -10.30 -3.78
CA PHE A 271 -16.71 -9.56 -2.53
C PHE A 271 -16.10 -8.15 -2.68
N LEU A 272 -15.03 -8.01 -3.46
CA LEU A 272 -14.45 -6.70 -3.78
C LEU A 272 -15.41 -5.84 -4.61
N ALA A 273 -16.15 -6.42 -5.55
CA ALA A 273 -17.17 -5.73 -6.32
C ALA A 273 -18.32 -5.23 -5.44
N LEU A 274 -18.76 -6.02 -4.44
CA LEU A 274 -19.72 -5.57 -3.43
C LEU A 274 -19.19 -4.33 -2.68
N LEU A 275 -17.92 -4.33 -2.26
CA LEU A 275 -17.31 -3.17 -1.60
C LEU A 275 -17.33 -1.92 -2.50
N MET A 276 -16.87 -2.07 -3.75
CA MET A 276 -16.81 -0.96 -4.70
C MET A 276 -18.20 -0.44 -5.09
N SER A 277 -19.23 -1.30 -5.09
CA SER A 277 -20.59 -0.87 -5.45
C SER A 277 -21.14 0.22 -4.52
N TRP A 278 -20.68 0.26 -3.27
CA TRP A 278 -21.13 1.25 -2.30
C TRP A 278 -20.29 2.52 -2.26
N SER A 279 -19.01 2.44 -2.66
CA SER A 279 -18.15 3.62 -2.82
C SER A 279 -18.63 4.56 -3.94
N LEU A 280 -19.61 4.11 -4.76
CA LEU A 280 -20.18 4.85 -5.89
C LEU A 280 -21.57 5.45 -5.59
N GLU A 281 -22.16 5.20 -4.42
CA GLU A 281 -23.46 5.76 -4.02
C GLU A 281 -23.26 7.12 -3.31
N GLU A 282 -23.94 8.17 -3.78
CA GLU A 282 -23.85 9.56 -3.27
C GLU A 282 -24.10 9.67 -1.74
N ASP A 283 -23.39 10.60 -1.09
CA ASP A 283 -23.34 10.90 0.36
C ASP A 283 -24.70 11.18 1.08
N ASP A 284 -25.84 11.14 0.38
CA ASP A 284 -27.15 11.59 0.87
C ASP A 284 -28.16 10.46 1.17
N VAL A 285 -27.79 9.18 1.08
CA VAL A 285 -28.70 8.07 1.44
C VAL A 285 -28.60 7.73 2.93
N GLU A 286 -29.72 7.88 3.65
CA GLU A 286 -29.82 7.50 5.07
C GLU A 286 -29.45 6.01 5.25
N PHE A 287 -28.36 5.80 5.99
CA PHE A 287 -27.73 4.52 6.30
C PHE A 287 -28.74 3.42 6.69
N SER A 288 -28.67 2.28 6.00
CA SER A 288 -29.37 1.06 6.40
C SER A 288 -28.56 -0.19 6.06
N LEU A 289 -28.33 -1.06 7.04
CA LEU A 289 -27.82 -2.42 6.80
C LEU A 289 -28.79 -3.26 5.96
N ASP A 290 -30.03 -2.81 5.75
CA ASP A 290 -31.00 -3.49 4.90
C ASP A 290 -30.89 -3.06 3.43
N ALA A 291 -30.12 -2.01 3.11
CA ALA A 291 -29.81 -1.59 1.74
C ALA A 291 -28.49 -2.23 1.27
N TYR A 292 -28.60 -3.21 0.38
CA TYR A 292 -27.47 -3.87 -0.28
C TYR A 292 -27.92 -4.34 -1.67
N PRO A 293 -27.00 -4.50 -2.65
CA PRO A 293 -27.37 -5.06 -3.94
C PRO A 293 -27.59 -6.58 -3.78
N GLU A 294 -28.84 -7.03 -3.90
CA GLU A 294 -29.22 -8.42 -3.62
C GLU A 294 -28.50 -9.43 -4.51
N GLU A 295 -28.14 -9.01 -5.72
CA GLU A 295 -27.43 -9.79 -6.73
C GLU A 295 -26.17 -10.47 -6.19
N TYR A 296 -25.39 -9.83 -5.31
CA TYR A 296 -24.16 -10.40 -4.76
C TYR A 296 -24.40 -11.64 -3.87
N PHE A 297 -25.62 -11.82 -3.37
CA PHE A 297 -26.02 -12.92 -2.49
C PHE A 297 -27.13 -13.81 -3.07
N GLU A 298 -27.45 -13.70 -4.37
CA GLU A 298 -28.41 -14.57 -5.04
C GLU A 298 -27.98 -16.04 -5.05
N ASP A 299 -26.67 -16.29 -5.21
CA ASP A 299 -26.05 -17.60 -5.03
C ASP A 299 -24.93 -17.51 -3.98
N PRO A 300 -25.27 -17.61 -2.68
CA PRO A 300 -24.31 -17.48 -1.60
C PRO A 300 -23.17 -18.50 -1.69
N GLU A 301 -23.41 -19.69 -2.26
CA GLU A 301 -22.40 -20.75 -2.34
C GLU A 301 -21.15 -20.33 -3.15
N THR A 302 -21.30 -19.36 -4.05
CA THR A 302 -20.17 -18.76 -4.77
C THR A 302 -19.16 -18.05 -3.86
N LEU A 303 -19.58 -17.65 -2.65
CA LEU A 303 -18.74 -16.98 -1.65
C LEU A 303 -18.05 -17.97 -0.70
N THR A 304 -18.35 -19.27 -0.78
CA THR A 304 -17.74 -20.32 0.07
C THR A 304 -16.21 -20.28 0.11
N PRO A 305 -15.49 -20.02 -0.99
CA PRO A 305 -14.02 -19.91 -0.96
C PRO A 305 -13.46 -18.82 -0.04
N LEU A 306 -14.23 -17.80 0.33
CA LEU A 306 -13.82 -16.81 1.34
C LEU A 306 -13.62 -17.43 2.73
N ALA A 307 -14.09 -18.66 2.97
CA ALA A 307 -13.80 -19.39 4.20
C ALA A 307 -12.33 -19.83 4.30
N ASP A 308 -11.58 -19.84 3.18
CA ASP A 308 -10.14 -20.09 3.18
C ASP A 308 -9.41 -18.87 3.78
N PRO A 309 -8.61 -19.07 4.85
CA PRO A 309 -7.77 -18.02 5.43
C PRO A 309 -6.92 -17.23 4.44
N ALA A 310 -6.35 -17.88 3.42
CA ALA A 310 -5.48 -17.22 2.45
C ALA A 310 -6.27 -16.28 1.54
N VAL A 311 -7.43 -16.73 1.05
CA VAL A 311 -8.32 -15.92 0.22
C VAL A 311 -8.90 -14.76 1.03
N ALA A 312 -9.34 -15.00 2.26
CA ALA A 312 -9.84 -13.96 3.15
C ALA A 312 -8.79 -12.87 3.42
N ARG A 313 -7.54 -13.28 3.70
CA ARG A 313 -6.45 -12.34 3.97
C ARG A 313 -6.10 -11.51 2.75
N LEU A 314 -5.99 -12.15 1.58
CA LEU A 314 -5.77 -11.47 0.32
C LEU A 314 -6.85 -10.41 0.04
N VAL A 315 -8.13 -10.76 0.16
CA VAL A 315 -9.24 -9.83 -0.09
C VAL A 315 -9.23 -8.65 0.89
N GLN A 316 -8.90 -8.90 2.16
CA GLN A 316 -8.80 -7.86 3.18
C GLN A 316 -7.66 -6.88 2.88
N ASP A 317 -6.48 -7.41 2.53
CA ASP A 317 -5.29 -6.63 2.21
C ASP A 317 -5.53 -5.83 0.92
N GLU A 318 -6.11 -6.46 -0.09
CA GLU A 318 -6.51 -5.83 -1.34
C GLU A 318 -7.46 -4.63 -1.11
N ALA A 319 -8.49 -4.84 -0.30
CA ALA A 319 -9.48 -3.80 0.02
C ALA A 319 -8.85 -2.63 0.77
N LEU A 320 -8.12 -2.89 1.86
CA LEU A 320 -7.64 -1.83 2.75
C LEU A 320 -6.34 -1.17 2.28
N LEU A 321 -5.41 -1.93 1.70
CA LEU A 321 -4.07 -1.44 1.34
C LEU A 321 -4.05 -0.91 -0.09
N ARG A 322 -4.45 -1.75 -1.05
CA ARG A 322 -4.28 -1.45 -2.48
C ARG A 322 -5.41 -0.58 -3.03
N LEU A 323 -6.66 -0.93 -2.72
CA LEU A 323 -7.83 -0.16 -3.16
C LEU A 323 -8.14 1.03 -2.25
N GLY A 324 -7.61 1.03 -1.03
CA GLY A 324 -7.85 2.12 -0.07
C GLY A 324 -9.30 2.25 0.37
N ILE A 325 -10.08 1.16 0.33
CA ILE A 325 -11.48 1.14 0.75
C ILE A 325 -11.56 1.51 2.24
N GLU A 326 -12.53 2.34 2.58
CA GLU A 326 -12.74 2.78 3.95
C GLU A 326 -13.05 1.59 4.87
N PRO A 327 -12.41 1.47 6.05
CA PRO A 327 -12.57 0.29 6.90
C PRO A 327 -14.04 0.00 7.29
N TYR A 328 -14.87 1.02 7.45
CA TYR A 328 -16.29 0.80 7.77
C TYR A 328 -17.05 0.10 6.64
N GLU A 329 -16.65 0.30 5.39
CA GLU A 329 -17.26 -0.37 4.24
C GLU A 329 -16.87 -1.85 4.19
N VAL A 330 -15.62 -2.15 4.54
CA VAL A 330 -15.13 -3.52 4.72
C VAL A 330 -15.92 -4.24 5.83
N ALA A 331 -16.11 -3.58 6.97
CA ALA A 331 -16.94 -4.10 8.05
C ALA A 331 -18.39 -4.32 7.60
N ARG A 332 -18.96 -3.39 6.82
CA ARG A 332 -20.33 -3.49 6.27
C ARG A 332 -20.48 -4.69 5.33
N ALA A 333 -19.54 -4.92 4.41
CA ALA A 333 -19.60 -6.07 3.50
C ALA A 333 -19.51 -7.39 4.26
N ALA A 334 -18.62 -7.45 5.24
CA ALA A 334 -18.47 -8.64 6.08
C ALA A 334 -19.70 -8.87 6.99
N GLU A 335 -20.38 -7.83 7.46
CA GLU A 335 -21.70 -7.96 8.13
C GLU A 335 -22.76 -8.57 7.20
N GLN A 336 -22.78 -8.20 5.91
CA GLN A 336 -23.67 -8.85 4.93
C GLN A 336 -23.29 -10.32 4.71
N LEU A 337 -21.98 -10.62 4.61
CA LEU A 337 -21.49 -11.99 4.52
C LEU A 337 -21.92 -12.84 5.74
N LEU A 338 -21.94 -12.27 6.95
CA LEU A 338 -22.45 -12.96 8.16
C LEU A 338 -23.95 -13.28 8.08
N ARG A 339 -24.74 -12.40 7.47
CA ARG A 339 -26.21 -12.50 7.43
C ARG A 339 -26.70 -13.37 6.29
N ARG A 340 -26.07 -13.26 5.12
CA ARG A 340 -26.55 -13.82 3.84
C ARG A 340 -25.59 -14.83 3.22
N GLY A 341 -24.32 -14.81 3.60
CA GLY A 341 -23.32 -15.72 3.09
C GLY A 341 -23.43 -17.15 3.65
N PRO A 342 -22.69 -18.10 3.07
CA PRO A 342 -22.63 -19.47 3.56
C PRO A 342 -22.12 -19.52 4.99
N ARG A 343 -22.67 -20.44 5.79
CA ARG A 343 -22.31 -20.58 7.22
C ARG A 343 -20.81 -20.81 7.45
N VAL A 344 -20.12 -21.42 6.48
CA VAL A 344 -18.68 -21.69 6.52
C VAL A 344 -17.82 -20.42 6.45
N THR A 345 -18.35 -19.32 5.88
CA THR A 345 -17.64 -18.03 5.76
C THR A 345 -17.69 -17.18 7.03
N ARG A 346 -18.48 -17.56 8.04
CA ARG A 346 -18.72 -16.74 9.24
C ARG A 346 -17.45 -16.42 10.03
N ALA A 347 -16.51 -17.35 10.08
CA ALA A 347 -15.22 -17.12 10.74
C ALA A 347 -14.40 -16.04 10.00
N ALA A 348 -14.32 -16.13 8.68
CA ALA A 348 -13.66 -15.12 7.85
C ALA A 348 -14.35 -13.77 7.96
N ALA A 349 -15.68 -13.73 7.89
CA ALA A 349 -16.45 -12.50 8.03
C ALA A 349 -16.23 -11.82 9.39
N HIS A 350 -16.27 -12.56 10.49
CA HIS A 350 -15.92 -12.01 11.81
C HIS A 350 -14.49 -11.48 11.85
N TRP A 351 -13.52 -12.20 11.28
CA TRP A 351 -12.14 -11.75 11.23
C TRP A 351 -11.97 -10.46 10.39
N MET A 352 -12.60 -10.37 9.21
CA MET A 352 -12.57 -9.17 8.36
C MET A 352 -13.15 -7.94 9.06
N ILE A 353 -14.26 -8.09 9.80
CA ILE A 353 -14.81 -7.02 10.64
C ILE A 353 -13.78 -6.64 11.72
N GLY A 354 -13.16 -7.62 12.38
CA GLY A 354 -12.13 -7.33 13.38
C GLY A 354 -10.95 -6.55 12.83
N GLN A 355 -10.49 -6.87 11.61
CA GLN A 355 -9.43 -6.13 10.93
C GLN A 355 -9.85 -4.69 10.58
N ALA A 356 -11.07 -4.50 10.10
CA ALA A 356 -11.64 -3.18 9.84
C ALA A 356 -11.75 -2.32 11.12
N GLU A 357 -12.22 -2.89 12.22
CA GLU A 357 -12.31 -2.18 13.51
C GLU A 357 -10.93 -1.87 14.07
N LEU A 358 -9.96 -2.78 13.87
CA LEU A 358 -8.57 -2.53 14.25
C LEU A 358 -7.97 -1.37 13.45
N ALA A 359 -8.24 -1.27 12.15
CA ALA A 359 -7.82 -0.15 11.31
C ALA A 359 -8.47 1.19 11.74
N ARG A 360 -9.64 1.15 12.37
CA ARG A 360 -10.34 2.30 12.98
C ARG A 360 -9.89 2.62 14.41
N GLY A 361 -9.03 1.78 15.00
CA GLY A 361 -8.55 1.93 16.37
C GLY A 361 -9.43 1.28 17.46
N ASP A 362 -10.56 0.62 17.13
CA ASP A 362 -11.36 -0.10 18.13
C ASP A 362 -10.78 -1.51 18.39
N VAL A 363 -9.71 -1.53 19.18
CA VAL A 363 -9.02 -2.77 19.57
C VAL A 363 -9.93 -3.72 20.35
N HIS A 364 -10.92 -3.20 21.07
CA HIS A 364 -11.80 -4.01 21.91
C HIS A 364 -12.85 -4.74 21.07
N GLU A 365 -13.43 -4.07 20.06
CA GLU A 365 -14.30 -4.74 19.11
C GLU A 365 -13.53 -5.71 18.23
N ALA A 366 -12.31 -5.35 17.78
CA ALA A 366 -11.45 -6.26 17.03
C ALA A 366 -11.20 -7.57 17.78
N GLU A 367 -10.83 -7.50 19.07
CA GLU A 367 -10.63 -8.69 19.91
C GLU A 367 -11.91 -9.54 20.03
N ARG A 368 -13.06 -8.89 20.29
CA ARG A 368 -14.35 -9.59 20.37
C ARG A 368 -14.66 -10.33 19.07
N ARG A 369 -14.42 -9.70 17.92
CA ARG A 369 -14.64 -10.29 16.60
C ARG A 369 -13.71 -11.48 16.33
N TYR A 370 -12.44 -11.43 16.75
CA TYR A 370 -11.56 -12.60 16.64
C TYR A 370 -11.99 -13.77 17.55
N GLN A 371 -12.52 -13.49 18.74
CA GLN A 371 -13.12 -14.53 19.60
C GLN A 371 -14.35 -15.16 18.96
N LEU A 372 -15.21 -14.38 18.30
CA LEU A 372 -16.35 -14.90 17.53
C LEU A 372 -15.88 -15.73 16.33
N ALA A 373 -14.87 -15.27 15.58
CA ALA A 373 -14.29 -16.03 14.48
C ALA A 373 -13.80 -17.42 14.91
N THR A 374 -13.07 -17.49 16.03
CA THR A 374 -12.59 -18.77 16.58
C THR A 374 -13.69 -19.64 17.20
N SER A 375 -14.83 -19.04 17.58
CA SER A 375 -16.02 -19.78 18.01
C SER A 375 -16.73 -20.45 16.83
N GLU A 376 -16.75 -19.80 15.66
CA GLU A 376 -17.30 -20.37 14.42
C GLU A 376 -16.36 -21.41 13.80
N ASN A 377 -15.06 -21.14 13.78
CA ASN A 377 -14.03 -22.08 13.33
C ASN A 377 -12.80 -22.01 14.25
N PRO A 378 -12.61 -23.00 15.15
CA PRO A 378 -11.46 -23.04 16.06
C PRO A 378 -10.09 -23.13 15.39
N GLY A 379 -10.02 -23.44 14.09
CA GLY A 379 -8.78 -23.55 13.32
C GLY A 379 -8.54 -22.36 12.39
N PHE A 380 -9.34 -21.28 12.44
CA PHE A 380 -9.17 -20.13 11.55
C PHE A 380 -7.92 -19.32 11.93
N SER A 381 -6.78 -19.63 11.30
CA SER A 381 -5.45 -19.12 11.66
C SER A 381 -5.36 -17.59 11.80
N PRO A 382 -5.95 -16.75 10.91
CA PRO A 382 -5.82 -15.30 11.02
C PRO A 382 -6.40 -14.75 12.33
N ALA A 383 -7.52 -15.33 12.81
CA ALA A 383 -8.09 -14.94 14.10
C ALA A 383 -7.27 -15.44 15.29
N LEU A 384 -6.61 -16.60 15.18
CA LEU A 384 -5.71 -17.12 16.21
C LEU A 384 -4.45 -16.25 16.33
N GLU A 385 -3.88 -15.82 15.21
CA GLU A 385 -2.75 -14.89 15.15
C GLU A 385 -3.12 -13.53 15.76
N GLY A 386 -4.29 -12.98 15.40
CA GLY A 386 -4.83 -11.76 16.02
C GLY A 386 -4.97 -11.88 17.54
N LEU A 387 -5.56 -12.97 18.04
CA LEU A 387 -5.67 -13.22 19.48
C LEU A 387 -4.31 -13.44 20.15
N ALA A 388 -3.34 -14.04 19.46
CA ALA A 388 -1.98 -14.18 19.97
C ALA A 388 -1.30 -12.81 20.12
N THR A 389 -1.58 -11.88 19.21
CA THR A 389 -1.17 -10.48 19.34
C THR A 389 -1.80 -9.83 20.57
N PHE A 390 -3.10 -9.98 20.81
CA PHE A 390 -3.74 -9.49 22.05
C PHE A 390 -3.15 -10.11 23.32
N ALA A 391 -2.85 -11.41 23.31
CA ALA A 391 -2.16 -12.07 24.42
C ALA A 391 -0.76 -11.50 24.64
N SER A 392 -0.01 -11.26 23.55
CA SER A 392 1.29 -10.59 23.58
C SER A 392 1.17 -9.18 24.19
N MET A 393 0.21 -8.37 23.72
CA MET A 393 -0.06 -7.03 24.25
C MET A 393 -0.27 -7.06 25.77
N ARG A 394 -1.07 -8.02 26.25
CA ARG A 394 -1.33 -8.24 27.69
C ARG A 394 -0.14 -8.79 28.50
N GLY A 395 0.99 -9.08 27.86
CA GLY A 395 2.15 -9.71 28.50
C GLY A 395 1.96 -11.19 28.82
N ASP A 396 0.97 -11.85 28.21
CA ASP A 396 0.65 -13.27 28.40
C ASP A 396 1.35 -14.12 27.33
N ALA A 397 2.65 -14.37 27.56
CA ALA A 397 3.48 -15.15 26.68
C ALA A 397 2.97 -16.59 26.47
N THR A 398 2.40 -17.19 27.52
CA THR A 398 1.89 -18.56 27.47
C THR A 398 0.66 -18.65 26.58
N ALA A 399 -0.32 -17.76 26.76
CA ALA A 399 -1.51 -17.76 25.92
C ALA A 399 -1.18 -17.45 24.46
N GLY A 400 -0.26 -16.51 24.21
CA GLY A 400 0.20 -16.19 22.85
C GLY A 400 0.81 -17.41 22.14
N LEU A 401 1.73 -18.14 22.79
CA LEU A 401 2.33 -19.36 22.23
C LEU A 401 1.29 -20.44 21.93
N LEU A 402 0.37 -20.69 22.87
CA LEU A 402 -0.68 -21.70 22.68
C LEU A 402 -1.60 -21.40 21.49
N LEU A 403 -1.82 -20.12 21.18
CA LEU A 403 -2.59 -19.68 20.03
C LEU A 403 -1.79 -19.86 18.73
N LEU A 404 -0.53 -19.41 18.70
CA LEU A 404 0.34 -19.54 17.52
C LEU A 404 0.63 -21.00 17.16
N GLU A 405 0.87 -21.87 18.15
CA GLU A 405 1.15 -23.30 17.93
C GLU A 405 -0.02 -24.07 17.32
N ARG A 406 -1.23 -23.49 17.29
CA ARG A 406 -2.40 -24.05 16.59
C ARG A 406 -2.46 -23.66 15.11
N THR A 407 -1.59 -22.78 14.66
CA THR A 407 -1.52 -22.30 13.27
C THR A 407 -0.31 -22.91 12.56
N PRO A 408 -0.41 -23.26 11.26
CA PRO A 408 0.71 -23.85 10.53
C PRO A 408 1.96 -22.96 10.47
N THR A 409 1.75 -21.63 10.42
CA THR A 409 2.79 -20.60 10.29
C THR A 409 3.11 -19.88 11.60
N GLY A 410 2.60 -20.36 12.74
CA GLY A 410 2.68 -19.62 14.00
C GLY A 410 4.09 -19.37 14.51
N THR A 411 5.05 -20.22 14.15
CA THR A 411 6.48 -20.03 14.49
C THR A 411 7.13 -18.90 13.69
N GLN A 412 6.54 -18.50 12.56
CA GLN A 412 6.99 -17.39 11.72
C GLN A 412 6.42 -16.04 12.16
N HIS A 413 5.42 -16.04 13.05
CA HIS A 413 4.82 -14.80 13.56
C HIS A 413 5.86 -13.95 14.31
N ALA A 414 5.88 -12.64 14.05
CA ALA A 414 6.90 -11.71 14.57
C ALA A 414 7.06 -11.74 16.11
N MET A 415 5.96 -12.01 16.83
CA MET A 415 5.97 -12.12 18.30
C MET A 415 6.46 -13.46 18.84
N TYR A 416 6.50 -14.53 18.04
CA TYR A 416 6.89 -15.87 18.51
C TYR A 416 8.21 -15.90 19.31
N PRO A 417 9.33 -15.32 18.84
CA PRO A 417 10.59 -15.32 19.60
C PRO A 417 10.49 -14.57 20.95
N PHE A 418 9.73 -13.48 21.02
CA PHE A 418 9.52 -12.74 22.26
C PHE A 418 8.70 -13.56 23.26
N LEU A 419 7.62 -14.19 22.79
CA LEU A 419 6.78 -15.04 23.63
C LEU A 419 7.56 -16.24 24.17
N GLN A 420 8.45 -16.84 23.37
CA GLN A 420 9.36 -17.88 23.85
C GLN A 420 10.33 -17.35 24.92
N HIS A 421 10.94 -16.18 24.68
CA HIS A 421 11.93 -15.60 25.58
C HIS A 421 11.32 -15.20 26.94
N PHE A 422 10.11 -14.65 26.94
CA PHE A 422 9.42 -14.15 28.13
C PHE A 422 8.42 -15.14 28.74
N LYS A 423 8.43 -16.40 28.27
CA LYS A 423 7.62 -17.47 28.85
C LYS A 423 7.90 -17.58 30.35
N PRO A 424 6.86 -17.57 31.22
CA PRO A 424 7.05 -17.64 32.66
C PRO A 424 7.77 -18.92 33.08
N VAL A 425 8.64 -18.81 34.08
CA VAL A 425 9.19 -19.98 34.76
C VAL A 425 8.08 -20.70 35.54
N GLU A 426 7.97 -22.02 35.36
CA GLU A 426 7.03 -22.83 36.13
C GLU A 426 7.54 -23.06 37.55
N HIS A 427 6.66 -22.84 38.53
CA HIS A 427 6.89 -23.14 39.95
C HIS A 427 5.92 -24.24 40.40
N PRO A 428 6.15 -25.52 40.02
CA PRO A 428 5.26 -26.63 40.35
C PRO A 428 5.13 -26.87 41.86
N GLU A 429 6.09 -26.39 42.65
CA GLU A 429 6.08 -26.43 44.10
C GLU A 429 5.09 -25.43 44.75
N LEU A 430 4.60 -24.43 44.00
CA LEU A 430 3.66 -23.42 44.51
C LEU A 430 2.22 -23.72 44.10
N GLY A 431 1.35 -23.86 45.10
CA GLY A 431 -0.09 -23.86 44.91
C GLY A 431 -0.63 -22.49 44.46
N ARG A 432 -1.72 -22.50 43.69
CA ARG A 432 -2.39 -21.29 43.15
C ARG A 432 -2.63 -20.19 44.20
N ASN A 433 -2.90 -20.54 45.45
CA ASN A 433 -3.19 -19.59 46.52
C ASN A 433 -2.00 -19.28 47.45
N ASP A 434 -0.84 -19.89 47.23
CA ASP A 434 0.37 -19.69 48.05
C ASP A 434 0.92 -18.29 47.87
N ARG A 435 1.79 -17.85 48.78
CA ARG A 435 2.51 -16.58 48.60
C ARG A 435 3.45 -16.69 47.41
N CYS A 436 3.50 -15.66 46.58
CA CYS A 436 4.36 -15.66 45.40
C CYS A 436 5.84 -15.64 45.79
N TRP A 437 6.66 -16.41 45.07
CA TRP A 437 8.11 -16.52 45.28
C TRP A 437 8.85 -15.18 45.08
N CYS A 438 8.28 -14.25 44.31
CA CYS A 438 8.89 -12.95 44.02
C CYS A 438 9.00 -12.01 45.24
N GLY A 439 8.47 -12.40 46.40
CA GLY A 439 8.53 -11.60 47.62
C GLY A 439 7.51 -10.47 47.70
N SER A 440 6.60 -10.32 46.72
CA SER A 440 5.55 -9.28 46.72
C SER A 440 4.53 -9.41 47.85
N GLY A 441 4.46 -10.58 48.49
CA GLY A 441 3.45 -10.90 49.49
C GLY A 441 2.06 -11.17 48.90
N HIS A 442 1.82 -11.01 47.60
CA HIS A 442 0.56 -11.38 46.96
C HIS A 442 0.44 -12.90 46.77
N LYS A 443 -0.80 -13.38 46.55
CA LYS A 443 -1.03 -14.78 46.17
C LYS A 443 -0.42 -15.05 44.79
N TYR A 444 0.17 -16.22 44.57
CA TYR A 444 0.84 -16.59 43.32
C TYR A 444 -0.06 -16.38 42.10
N LYS A 445 -1.34 -16.78 42.19
CA LYS A 445 -2.35 -16.54 41.12
C LYS A 445 -2.61 -15.09 40.73
N VAL A 446 -2.37 -14.15 41.65
CA VAL A 446 -2.60 -12.71 41.44
C VAL A 446 -1.31 -12.04 40.97
N CYS A 447 -0.16 -12.64 41.27
CA CYS A 447 1.14 -12.05 41.03
C CYS A 447 1.78 -12.56 39.73
N HIS A 448 2.26 -13.82 39.70
CA HIS A 448 3.11 -14.35 38.61
C HIS A 448 2.56 -15.62 37.95
N LEU A 449 1.46 -16.20 38.40
CA LEU A 449 0.91 -17.40 37.75
C LEU A 449 0.51 -17.08 36.30
N GLY A 450 1.25 -17.66 35.35
CA GLY A 450 1.05 -17.43 33.92
C GLY A 450 1.55 -16.09 33.38
N ARG A 451 2.22 -15.27 34.20
CA ARG A 451 2.78 -13.96 33.79
C ARG A 451 4.30 -14.01 33.79
N SER A 452 4.92 -13.31 32.83
CA SER A 452 6.37 -13.23 32.76
C SER A 452 6.95 -12.74 34.10
N ASP A 453 8.00 -13.39 34.56
CA ASP A 453 8.78 -13.05 35.75
C ASP A 453 9.88 -12.02 35.45
N ALA A 454 10.03 -11.64 34.18
CA ALA A 454 11.00 -10.65 33.76
C ALA A 454 10.64 -9.24 34.29
N PRO A 455 11.61 -8.51 34.89
CA PRO A 455 11.39 -7.14 35.32
C PRO A 455 11.17 -6.21 34.12
N LEU A 456 10.61 -5.02 34.35
CA LEU A 456 10.24 -4.07 33.29
C LEU A 456 11.42 -3.74 32.37
N GLU A 457 12.61 -3.58 32.93
CA GLU A 457 13.85 -3.28 32.19
C GLU A 457 14.19 -4.37 31.17
N ARG A 458 13.78 -5.62 31.43
CA ARG A 458 13.95 -6.74 30.50
C ARG A 458 12.81 -6.84 29.50
N ARG A 459 11.58 -6.50 29.89
CA ARG A 459 10.40 -6.50 29.01
C ARG A 459 10.31 -5.28 28.09
N ALA A 460 11.02 -4.20 28.36
CA ALA A 460 10.96 -2.99 27.55
C ALA A 460 11.23 -3.24 26.05
N VAL A 461 12.17 -4.12 25.69
CA VAL A 461 12.37 -4.52 24.28
C VAL A 461 11.15 -5.20 23.66
N TRP A 462 10.37 -5.95 24.46
CA TRP A 462 9.12 -6.54 24.03
C TRP A 462 8.02 -5.48 23.86
N LEU A 463 7.97 -4.46 24.72
CA LEU A 463 7.08 -3.32 24.54
C LEU A 463 7.38 -2.57 23.23
N TYR A 464 8.66 -2.33 22.93
CA TYR A 464 9.07 -1.74 21.66
C TYR A 464 8.62 -2.61 20.47
N ALA A 465 8.83 -3.93 20.54
CA ALA A 465 8.39 -4.87 19.51
C ALA A 465 6.86 -4.91 19.34
N LYS A 466 6.09 -4.79 20.43
CA LYS A 466 4.61 -4.66 20.39
C LYS A 466 4.19 -3.42 19.61
N ALA A 467 4.82 -2.28 19.88
CA ALA A 467 4.55 -1.04 19.17
C ALA A 467 4.89 -1.17 17.68
N GLY A 468 5.91 -1.95 17.31
CA GLY A 468 6.22 -2.25 15.91
C GLY A 468 5.11 -2.99 15.14
N LEU A 469 4.22 -3.73 15.81
CA LEU A 469 3.16 -4.50 15.12
C LEU A 469 2.07 -3.62 14.50
N ILE A 470 1.88 -2.40 15.00
CA ILE A 470 0.82 -1.53 14.49
C ILE A 470 1.22 -0.85 13.17
N ILE A 471 2.51 -0.87 12.84
CA ILE A 471 3.06 -0.32 11.59
C ILE A 471 2.50 -1.05 10.37
N ASP A 472 2.18 -2.33 10.52
CA ASP A 472 1.59 -3.15 9.46
C ASP A 472 0.13 -2.77 9.15
N GLN A 473 -0.49 -1.83 9.89
CA GLN A 473 -1.84 -1.35 9.60
C GLN A 473 -1.88 -0.43 8.36
N PRO A 474 -2.96 -0.47 7.56
CA PRO A 474 -3.08 0.27 6.29
C PRO A 474 -2.71 1.75 6.33
N ARG A 475 -3.16 2.46 7.37
CA ARG A 475 -2.88 3.89 7.55
C ARG A 475 -1.40 4.23 7.73
N TRP A 476 -0.61 3.29 8.22
CA TRP A 476 0.83 3.47 8.46
C TRP A 476 1.68 2.89 7.32
N GLN A 477 1.20 1.85 6.63
CA GLN A 477 1.91 1.25 5.49
C GLN A 477 2.16 2.22 4.33
N ARG A 478 1.30 3.23 4.12
CA ARG A 478 1.53 4.27 3.09
C ARG A 478 2.86 5.01 3.29
N LEU A 479 3.34 5.15 4.53
CA LEU A 479 4.63 5.77 4.84
C LEU A 479 5.83 4.84 4.52
N PHE A 480 5.59 3.56 4.21
CA PHE A 480 6.61 2.58 3.83
C PHE A 480 6.70 2.33 2.33
N ALA A 481 5.78 2.87 1.52
CA ALA A 481 5.69 2.55 0.09
C ALA A 481 7.00 2.79 -0.69
N GLU A 482 7.85 3.71 -0.23
CA GLU A 482 9.16 4.04 -0.84
C GLU A 482 10.37 3.38 -0.14
N VAL A 483 10.14 2.52 0.85
CA VAL A 483 11.20 1.96 1.71
C VAL A 483 11.63 0.60 1.16
N ASP A 484 12.93 0.43 0.94
CA ASP A 484 13.49 -0.86 0.58
C ASP A 484 13.50 -1.80 1.81
N GLN A 485 12.61 -2.81 1.82
CA GLN A 485 12.55 -3.82 2.88
C GLN A 485 13.80 -4.73 2.96
N ALA A 486 14.65 -4.72 1.93
CA ALA A 486 15.93 -5.44 1.92
C ALA A 486 17.10 -4.63 2.51
N ASN A 487 16.89 -3.36 2.87
CA ASN A 487 17.89 -2.51 3.50
C ASN A 487 17.94 -2.73 5.03
N ASP A 488 19.14 -2.75 5.62
CA ASP A 488 19.33 -2.79 7.08
C ASP A 488 18.69 -1.58 7.79
N ASP A 489 18.49 -0.46 7.08
CA ASP A 489 17.84 0.75 7.58
C ASP A 489 16.32 0.61 7.84
N VAL A 490 15.68 -0.49 7.44
CA VAL A 490 14.23 -0.71 7.65
C VAL A 490 13.85 -0.54 9.11
N ARG A 491 14.70 -0.98 10.05
CA ARG A 491 14.45 -0.80 11.49
C ARG A 491 14.43 0.68 11.91
N LEU A 492 15.31 1.48 11.33
CA LEU A 492 15.34 2.92 11.59
C LEU A 492 14.13 3.60 10.96
N VAL A 493 13.78 3.25 9.73
CA VAL A 493 12.61 3.81 9.05
C VAL A 493 11.33 3.45 9.80
N SER A 494 11.19 2.19 10.25
CA SER A 494 10.09 1.77 11.12
C SER A 494 10.04 2.56 12.42
N ASP A 495 11.18 2.82 13.05
CA ASP A 495 11.26 3.64 14.26
C ASP A 495 10.85 5.10 14.01
N VAL A 496 11.28 5.70 12.88
CA VAL A 496 10.89 7.07 12.52
C VAL A 496 9.38 7.13 12.26
N VAL A 497 8.79 6.17 11.54
CA VAL A 497 7.33 6.11 11.39
C VAL A 497 6.64 5.94 12.74
N LEU A 498 7.23 5.15 13.63
CA LEU A 498 6.72 4.93 14.97
C LEU A 498 6.70 6.25 15.77
N PHE A 499 7.84 6.87 15.99
CA PHE A 499 7.93 8.01 16.93
C PHE A 499 7.66 9.37 16.31
N ASP A 500 8.05 9.57 15.05
CA ASP A 500 7.97 10.86 14.37
C ASP A 500 6.82 10.91 13.34
N GLY A 501 6.40 9.75 12.82
CA GLY A 501 5.22 9.60 11.96
C GLY A 501 3.89 9.53 12.71
N GLY A 502 3.92 9.44 14.05
CA GLY A 502 2.72 9.44 14.90
C GLY A 502 2.14 8.06 15.22
N ALA A 503 2.70 6.96 14.67
CA ALA A 503 2.17 5.63 14.92
C ALA A 503 2.29 5.22 16.40
N PHE A 504 3.35 5.61 17.10
CA PHE A 504 3.54 5.31 18.53
C PHE A 504 2.47 5.98 19.40
N ASP A 505 2.10 7.20 19.05
CA ASP A 505 1.04 7.93 19.73
C ASP A 505 -0.30 7.23 19.54
N ASP A 506 -0.58 6.76 18.33
CA ASP A 506 -1.73 5.94 17.98
C ASP A 506 -1.73 4.57 18.69
N PHE A 507 -0.56 3.93 18.83
CA PHE A 507 -0.37 2.73 19.66
C PHE A 507 -0.76 3.00 21.11
N VAL A 508 -0.24 4.08 21.70
CA VAL A 508 -0.55 4.44 23.09
C VAL A 508 -2.04 4.81 23.25
N GLU A 509 -2.63 5.50 22.29
CA GLU A 509 -4.04 5.88 22.33
C GLU A 509 -4.97 4.66 22.35
N HIS A 510 -4.75 3.72 21.43
CA HIS A 510 -5.69 2.60 21.22
C HIS A 510 -5.34 1.35 22.03
N TRP A 511 -4.06 1.07 22.24
CA TRP A 511 -3.62 -0.20 22.85
C TRP A 511 -3.25 -0.09 24.32
N ALA A 512 -3.05 1.12 24.87
CA ALA A 512 -2.58 1.26 26.24
C ALA A 512 -3.42 0.43 27.21
N THR A 513 -4.76 0.48 27.14
CA THR A 513 -5.70 -0.26 28.02
C THR A 513 -5.44 -1.77 28.06
N THR A 514 -4.89 -2.34 26.99
CA THR A 514 -4.54 -3.75 26.87
C THR A 514 -3.19 -4.09 27.49
N LEU A 515 -2.29 -3.13 27.68
CA LEU A 515 -0.95 -3.36 28.24
C LEU A 515 -0.96 -3.60 29.76
N PRO A 516 0.03 -4.33 30.32
CA PRO A 516 0.37 -4.27 31.73
C PRO A 516 0.56 -2.82 32.21
N ASP A 517 0.17 -2.52 33.46
CA ASP A 517 0.19 -1.15 33.99
C ASP A 517 1.58 -0.50 33.92
N ASP A 518 2.65 -1.27 34.19
CA ASP A 518 4.02 -0.76 34.14
C ASP A 518 4.55 -0.52 32.71
N GLU A 519 4.13 -1.34 31.75
CA GLU A 519 4.38 -1.14 30.32
C GLU A 519 3.60 0.03 29.75
N ARG A 520 2.36 0.22 30.18
CA ARG A 520 1.55 1.40 29.86
C ARG A 520 2.23 2.69 30.33
N ASP A 521 2.65 2.73 31.58
CA ASP A 521 3.36 3.88 32.15
C ASP A 521 4.71 4.12 31.46
N LEU A 522 5.38 3.06 31.01
CA LEU A 522 6.59 3.15 30.20
C LEU A 522 6.30 3.71 28.80
N ALA A 523 5.27 3.21 28.12
CA ALA A 523 4.87 3.67 26.80
C ALA A 523 4.49 5.16 26.81
N GLN A 524 3.75 5.63 27.83
CA GLN A 524 3.44 7.05 27.99
C GLN A 524 4.70 7.93 28.12
N ARG A 525 5.76 7.43 28.78
CA ARG A 525 7.03 8.14 28.91
C ARG A 525 7.87 8.15 27.64
N TRP A 526 7.64 7.21 26.73
CA TRP A 526 8.34 7.15 25.44
C TRP A 526 7.75 8.08 24.39
N ARG A 527 6.50 8.55 24.55
CA ARG A 527 5.89 9.51 23.63
C ARG A 527 6.77 10.75 23.45
N GLY A 528 7.03 11.11 22.19
CA GLY A 528 7.88 12.24 21.83
C GLY A 528 9.37 12.08 22.17
N ALA A 529 9.86 10.87 22.49
CA ALA A 529 11.28 10.63 22.66
C ALA A 529 12.02 10.93 21.34
N PRO A 530 13.03 11.81 21.33
CA PRO A 530 13.63 12.31 20.10
C PRO A 530 14.62 11.33 19.47
N LEU A 531 14.72 11.37 18.15
CA LEU A 531 15.85 10.78 17.44
C LEU A 531 17.09 11.67 17.63
N VAL A 532 18.20 11.10 18.08
CA VAL A 532 19.40 11.85 18.52
C VAL A 532 20.59 11.51 17.64
N MET A 533 21.26 12.54 17.11
CA MET A 533 22.58 12.43 16.52
C MET A 533 23.68 12.76 17.54
N GLY A 534 24.54 11.80 17.84
CA GLY A 534 25.57 11.90 18.86
C GLY A 534 26.89 11.24 18.46
N VAL A 535 27.96 11.57 19.19
CA VAL A 535 29.26 10.91 19.07
C VAL A 535 29.41 9.85 20.15
N LEU A 536 29.85 8.65 19.80
CA LEU A 536 30.11 7.59 20.76
C LEU A 536 31.41 7.84 21.52
N ASP A 537 31.36 8.16 22.80
CA ASP A 537 32.57 8.35 23.63
C ASP A 537 33.15 6.99 24.08
N GLU A 538 32.30 6.00 24.34
CA GLU A 538 32.69 4.63 24.72
C GLU A 538 31.73 3.61 24.13
N VAL A 539 32.23 2.46 23.66
CA VAL A 539 31.41 1.34 23.16
C VAL A 539 31.81 0.05 23.87
N ARG A 540 30.83 -0.72 24.32
CA ARG A 540 31.00 -2.07 24.87
C ARG A 540 30.05 -3.01 24.13
N SER A 541 30.61 -3.82 23.24
CA SER A 541 29.81 -4.72 22.40
C SER A 541 28.91 -5.64 23.25
N GLY A 542 27.63 -5.73 22.88
CA GLY A 542 26.61 -6.51 23.59
C GLY A 542 26.13 -5.93 24.92
N GLU A 543 26.68 -4.79 25.38
CA GLU A 543 26.27 -4.10 26.61
C GLU A 543 25.67 -2.71 26.34
N GLY A 544 26.30 -1.91 25.49
CA GLY A 544 25.85 -0.56 25.16
C GLY A 544 26.99 0.44 25.05
N PHE A 545 26.64 1.72 24.97
CA PHE A 545 27.57 2.80 24.64
C PHE A 545 27.31 4.07 25.47
N THR A 546 28.27 4.99 25.45
CA THR A 546 28.11 6.33 26.02
C THR A 546 27.98 7.32 24.87
N LEU A 547 26.81 7.91 24.71
CA LEU A 547 26.50 8.87 23.66
C LEU A 547 26.76 10.29 24.18
N ARG A 548 27.50 11.09 23.41
CA ARG A 548 27.60 12.53 23.60
C ARG A 548 26.79 13.24 22.52
N ASP A 549 25.70 13.88 22.92
CA ASP A 549 24.80 14.59 22.01
C ASP A 549 25.52 15.77 21.33
N THR A 550 25.38 15.88 20.01
CA THR A 550 26.07 16.90 19.22
C THR A 550 25.48 18.31 19.35
N ARG A 551 24.24 18.45 19.80
CA ARG A 551 23.53 19.73 19.98
C ARG A 551 23.86 20.38 21.32
N ASN A 552 23.88 19.60 22.41
CA ASN A 552 24.00 20.15 23.77
C ASN A 552 25.25 19.66 24.53
N GLY A 553 25.96 18.65 24.03
CA GLY A 553 27.15 18.07 24.67
C GLY A 553 26.87 17.16 25.86
N GLU A 554 25.60 16.87 26.17
CA GLU A 554 25.18 15.97 27.24
C GLU A 554 25.68 14.54 26.97
N ARG A 555 26.04 13.84 28.05
CA ARG A 555 26.55 12.47 28.00
C ARG A 555 25.55 11.51 28.63
N THR A 556 25.09 10.55 27.85
CA THR A 556 24.10 9.56 28.27
C THR A 556 24.66 8.16 28.10
N ARG A 557 24.62 7.36 29.16
CA ARG A 557 24.93 5.93 29.08
C ARG A 557 23.69 5.19 28.57
N VAL A 558 23.81 4.54 27.42
CA VAL A 558 22.70 3.87 26.72
C VAL A 558 22.98 2.38 26.64
N MET A 559 22.01 1.57 27.07
CA MET A 559 22.03 0.11 27.00
C MET A 559 21.57 -0.34 25.62
N ASP A 560 22.37 -1.18 24.98
CA ASP A 560 22.08 -1.76 23.67
C ASP A 560 22.78 -3.12 23.58
N ARG A 561 22.01 -4.19 23.40
CA ARG A 561 22.56 -5.56 23.34
C ARG A 561 22.92 -5.99 21.92
N THR A 562 22.56 -5.18 20.94
CA THR A 562 22.80 -5.41 19.52
C THR A 562 24.05 -4.70 19.02
N VAL A 563 24.56 -3.70 19.75
CA VAL A 563 25.79 -2.99 19.38
C VAL A 563 26.97 -3.97 19.24
N GLY A 564 27.50 -4.06 18.03
CA GLY A 564 28.59 -4.95 17.67
C GLY A 564 29.97 -4.31 17.83
N ASN A 565 30.98 -4.96 17.23
CA ASN A 565 32.34 -4.43 17.12
C ASN A 565 32.58 -3.63 15.82
N ASP A 566 31.55 -3.55 14.98
CA ASP A 566 31.46 -2.80 13.74
C ASP A 566 31.36 -1.28 13.96
N VAL A 567 30.91 -0.86 15.15
CA VAL A 567 30.86 0.55 15.55
C VAL A 567 31.90 0.85 16.63
N SER A 568 32.69 1.91 16.43
CA SER A 568 33.80 2.30 17.32
C SER A 568 33.55 3.62 18.04
N ALA A 569 34.24 3.81 19.17
CA ALA A 569 34.29 5.12 19.83
C ALA A 569 34.85 6.19 18.87
N GLY A 570 34.25 7.37 18.88
CA GLY A 570 34.49 8.47 17.96
C GLY A 570 33.51 8.52 16.78
N ALA A 571 32.78 7.44 16.49
CA ALA A 571 31.77 7.44 15.43
C ALA A 571 30.61 8.39 15.75
N THR A 572 30.14 9.12 14.73
CA THR A 572 28.88 9.87 14.80
C THR A 572 27.75 8.94 14.39
N VAL A 573 26.71 8.85 15.20
CA VAL A 573 25.62 7.89 15.02
C VAL A 573 24.27 8.57 15.25
N VAL A 574 23.22 7.96 14.68
CA VAL A 574 21.82 8.23 14.99
C VAL A 574 21.28 7.07 15.82
N VAL A 575 20.64 7.42 16.94
CA VAL A 575 20.05 6.47 17.91
C VAL A 575 18.82 7.12 18.55
N ARG A 576 17.93 6.31 19.17
CA ARG A 576 16.82 6.82 19.98
C ARG A 576 16.94 6.33 21.42
N PRO A 577 17.58 7.09 22.32
CA PRO A 577 17.63 6.75 23.73
C PRO A 577 16.23 6.83 24.35
N LEU A 578 15.70 5.69 24.78
CA LEU A 578 14.41 5.56 25.45
C LEU A 578 14.60 5.36 26.96
N PRO A 579 13.91 6.12 27.82
CA PRO A 579 14.06 5.97 29.27
C PRO A 579 13.35 4.71 29.77
N VAL A 580 14.05 3.88 30.55
CA VAL A 580 13.50 2.66 31.16
C VAL A 580 13.94 2.61 32.62
N GLY A 581 12.99 2.85 33.53
CA GLY A 581 13.31 3.01 34.95
C GLY A 581 14.26 4.19 35.16
N GLY A 582 15.47 3.92 35.68
CA GLY A 582 16.55 4.91 35.85
C GLY A 582 17.65 4.83 34.79
N GLU A 583 17.46 4.04 33.73
CA GLU A 583 18.43 3.81 32.66
C GLU A 583 17.90 4.31 31.31
N TRP A 584 18.79 4.37 30.31
CA TRP A 584 18.46 4.67 28.92
C TRP A 584 18.77 3.46 28.06
N HIS A 585 17.86 3.11 27.15
CA HIS A 585 17.97 1.94 26.27
C HIS A 585 17.82 2.36 24.81
N ASN A 586 18.41 1.60 23.90
CA ASN A 586 18.24 1.76 22.46
C ASN A 586 17.77 0.45 21.84
N TYR A 587 16.69 0.50 21.06
CA TYR A 587 16.11 -0.70 20.41
C TYR A 587 16.15 -0.63 18.88
N ILE A 588 16.49 0.53 18.32
CA ILE A 588 16.47 0.79 16.88
C ILE A 588 17.73 0.27 16.18
N GLY A 589 18.77 -0.09 16.95
CA GLY A 589 20.13 -0.31 16.47
C GLY A 589 20.96 0.97 16.49
N VAL A 590 22.26 0.85 16.23
CA VAL A 590 23.19 1.99 16.17
C VAL A 590 23.47 2.27 14.69
N HIS A 591 23.09 3.45 14.20
CA HIS A 591 23.17 3.80 12.79
C HIS A 591 24.27 4.83 12.54
N PRO A 592 25.46 4.46 12.03
CA PRO A 592 26.55 5.40 11.77
C PRO A 592 26.17 6.42 10.70
N VAL A 593 26.47 7.70 10.96
CA VAL A 593 26.30 8.77 9.98
C VAL A 593 27.62 8.98 9.23
N PRO A 594 27.64 8.84 7.89
CA PRO A 594 28.84 9.09 7.10
C PRO A 594 29.38 10.51 7.28
N ASP A 595 30.71 10.67 7.33
CA ASP A 595 31.37 11.96 7.60
C ASP A 595 30.91 13.11 6.69
N GLY A 596 30.60 12.81 5.42
CA GLY A 596 30.10 13.80 4.45
C GLY A 596 28.61 14.15 4.60
N ARG A 597 27.88 13.49 5.50
CA ARG A 597 26.42 13.56 5.61
C ARG A 597 25.94 14.15 6.94
N HIS A 598 26.84 14.53 7.85
CA HIS A 598 26.48 15.06 9.19
C HIS A 598 25.59 16.31 9.13
N GLU A 599 25.87 17.24 8.19
CA GLU A 599 25.06 18.45 8.03
C GLU A 599 23.68 18.15 7.47
N ALA A 600 23.59 17.25 6.47
CA ALA A 600 22.33 16.79 5.91
C ALA A 600 21.45 16.10 6.96
N MET A 601 22.04 15.19 7.75
CA MET A 601 21.33 14.53 8.86
C MET A 601 20.87 15.55 9.92
N ARG A 602 21.72 16.52 10.28
CA ARG A 602 21.32 17.56 11.23
C ARG A 602 20.14 18.39 10.72
N ALA A 603 20.17 18.79 9.45
CA ALA A 603 19.09 19.53 8.83
C ALA A 603 17.77 18.74 8.83
N LEU A 604 17.82 17.43 8.59
CA LEU A 604 16.65 16.56 8.70
C LEU A 604 16.11 16.50 10.13
N LEU A 605 16.98 16.31 11.12
CA LEU A 605 16.57 16.24 12.53
C LEU A 605 16.09 17.59 13.10
N ASP A 606 16.43 18.71 12.46
CA ASP A 606 15.97 20.06 12.81
C ASP A 606 14.66 20.43 12.07
N ALA A 607 14.21 19.62 11.10
CA ALA A 607 12.99 19.88 10.35
C ALA A 607 11.73 19.74 11.24
N PRO A 608 10.65 20.48 10.96
CA PRO A 608 9.39 20.36 11.71
C PRO A 608 8.77 18.95 11.63
N GLU A 609 8.98 18.27 10.51
CA GLU A 609 8.53 16.91 10.25
C GLU A 609 9.71 16.08 9.74
N LEU A 610 9.93 14.91 10.34
CA LEU A 610 11.03 14.03 9.97
C LEU A 610 10.54 13.01 8.94
N SER A 611 11.01 13.12 7.70
CA SER A 611 10.70 12.13 6.65
C SER A 611 11.47 10.82 6.91
N PRO A 612 10.78 9.68 7.11
CA PRO A 612 11.41 8.37 7.28
C PRO A 612 12.31 8.00 6.09
N GLN A 613 11.87 8.31 4.86
CA GLN A 613 12.58 8.02 3.63
C GLN A 613 13.84 8.87 3.49
N ALA A 614 13.77 10.16 3.84
CA ALA A 614 14.93 11.05 3.79
C ALA A 614 16.02 10.61 4.77
N VAL A 615 15.64 10.14 5.96
CA VAL A 615 16.58 9.57 6.95
C VAL A 615 17.28 8.33 6.36
N GLY A 616 16.53 7.40 5.78
CA GLY A 616 17.09 6.22 5.11
C GLY A 616 18.05 6.60 3.98
N ARG A 617 17.69 7.55 3.10
CA ARG A 617 18.56 8.00 1.99
C ARG A 617 19.88 8.63 2.46
N VAL A 618 19.87 9.35 3.58
CA VAL A 618 21.10 9.97 4.10
C VAL A 618 22.08 8.94 4.66
N LEU A 619 21.58 7.79 5.13
CA LEU A 619 22.38 6.72 5.73
C LEU A 619 22.75 5.60 4.73
N GLY A 620 21.84 5.27 3.80
CA GLY A 620 22.01 4.23 2.79
C GLY A 620 23.05 4.51 1.70
N ASP A 621 23.51 5.76 1.53
CA ASP A 621 24.52 6.16 0.54
C ASP A 621 25.99 5.90 1.01
N SER A 622 26.20 5.07 2.02
CA SER A 622 27.54 4.70 2.51
C SER A 622 28.14 3.60 1.64
N ASP A 623 28.83 3.97 0.56
CA ASP A 623 29.59 3.06 -0.33
C ASP A 623 28.83 1.81 -0.81
N ARG A 624 27.99 1.99 -1.84
CA ARG A 624 27.80 0.99 -2.90
C ARG A 624 28.34 1.53 -4.21
#